data_AF-A0A485PNY3-F1
#
_entry.id   AF-A0A485PNY3-F1
#
_cell.length_a   1.000
_cell.length_b   1.000
_cell.length_c   1.000
_cell.angle_alpha   90.00
_cell.angle_beta   90.00
_cell.angle_gamma   90.00
#
_symmetry.space_group_name_H-M   'P 1'
#
loop_
_entity.id
_entity.type
_entity.pdbx_description
1 polymer ?
#
loop_
_entity_poly.entity_id
_entity_poly.type
_entity_poly.pdbx_seq_one_letter_code
_entity_poly.pdbx_strand_id
1 'polypeptide(L)'
;EHHPPPLGEADAVLRAGGGNAPVGSPPFTRQRAQREQSASAADSTILPLRATGPPDAKGNQPYHCWPFTTSDLYNWKAQNPKFSEKPAGLIDLLDSVLFIYQPTWDDCQQLLQVLFTTEETERILNEARKLVSGADGNPTTDQAQIDASFSLTRPKWDFNTAEGKERLRVYRQTLMGGLRMAARKPTNLAKVGNV
;
A
#
# COMPACT_ATOMS: atom_id res chain seq x y z
N GLU A 1 -61.80 26.48 -26.42
CA GLU A 1 -62.33 25.55 -27.43
C GLU A 1 -61.21 24.70 -27.99
N HIS A 2 -61.47 23.41 -28.20
CA HIS A 2 -60.59 22.43 -28.82
C HIS A 2 -60.58 22.56 -30.35
N HIS A 3 -59.43 22.42 -31.03
CA HIS A 3 -59.14 21.36 -32.02
C HIS A 3 -57.80 21.61 -32.79
N PRO A 4 -57.17 20.54 -33.34
CA PRO A 4 -55.77 20.49 -33.82
C PRO A 4 -55.68 20.55 -35.39
N PRO A 5 -54.51 20.29 -36.05
CA PRO A 5 -54.11 20.85 -37.35
C PRO A 5 -54.47 19.95 -38.56
N PRO A 6 -54.06 20.32 -39.80
CA PRO A 6 -53.82 19.33 -40.83
C PRO A 6 -52.39 19.36 -41.41
N LEU A 7 -51.87 18.14 -41.60
CA LEU A 7 -50.78 17.77 -42.51
C LEU A 7 -51.29 17.74 -43.97
N GLY A 8 -50.37 17.95 -44.92
CA GLY A 8 -50.45 17.56 -46.33
C GLY A 8 -49.20 18.06 -47.06
N GLU A 9 -48.18 17.22 -47.26
CA GLU A 9 -47.86 16.49 -48.51
C GLU A 9 -47.67 17.44 -49.72
N ALA A 10 -46.43 17.77 -50.13
CA ALA A 10 -45.45 16.96 -50.90
C ALA A 10 -45.68 17.01 -52.43
N ASP A 11 -44.85 17.80 -53.12
CA ASP A 11 -44.37 17.64 -54.52
C ASP A 11 -43.47 18.87 -54.83
N ALA A 12 -42.42 18.90 -55.64
CA ALA A 12 -41.75 17.95 -56.51
C ALA A 12 -40.40 18.58 -56.95
N VAL A 13 -39.36 17.75 -57.06
CA VAL A 13 -38.45 17.65 -58.23
C VAL A 13 -37.36 18.73 -58.51
N LEU A 14 -36.14 18.33 -58.14
CA LEU A 14 -34.89 18.13 -58.92
C LEU A 14 -34.16 19.25 -59.73
N ARG A 15 -32.87 19.37 -59.34
CA ARG A 15 -31.60 19.43 -60.12
C ARG A 15 -31.15 20.73 -60.81
N ALA A 16 -30.01 21.26 -60.36
CA ALA A 16 -28.62 21.02 -60.83
C ALA A 16 -27.71 22.03 -60.10
N GLY A 17 -26.45 21.84 -59.74
CA GLY A 17 -25.40 20.84 -59.92
C GLY A 17 -24.09 21.51 -59.45
N GLY A 18 -23.11 20.75 -58.98
CA GLY A 18 -21.77 21.28 -58.66
C GLY A 18 -21.20 20.73 -57.35
N GLY A 19 -20.44 19.64 -57.45
CA GLY A 19 -19.77 19.03 -56.31
C GLY A 19 -18.56 19.84 -55.82
N ASN A 20 -18.27 19.69 -54.52
CA ASN A 20 -16.93 19.36 -54.03
C ASN A 20 -17.02 19.00 -52.55
N ALA A 21 -16.25 17.99 -52.17
CA ALA A 21 -16.21 17.34 -50.86
C ALA A 21 -15.89 18.32 -49.70
N PRO A 22 -16.41 18.10 -48.48
CA PRO A 22 -15.83 18.71 -47.31
C PRO A 22 -14.55 17.95 -46.93
N VAL A 23 -13.46 18.67 -47.16
CA VAL A 23 -12.13 18.55 -46.57
C VAL A 23 -12.13 17.91 -45.19
N GLY A 24 -11.26 16.92 -45.04
CA GLY A 24 -11.11 16.10 -43.85
C GLY A 24 -10.88 16.89 -42.57
N SER A 25 -11.53 16.41 -41.52
CA SER A 25 -11.24 16.74 -40.13
C SER A 25 -9.74 16.54 -39.84
N PRO A 26 -9.10 17.46 -39.09
CA PRO A 26 -7.68 17.37 -38.78
C PRO A 26 -7.37 16.07 -38.01
N PRO A 27 -6.23 15.41 -38.26
CA PRO A 27 -5.91 14.08 -37.69
C PRO A 27 -5.58 14.11 -36.19
N PHE A 28 -5.69 15.26 -35.53
CA PHE A 28 -5.10 15.49 -34.20
C PHE A 28 -5.99 15.13 -33.01
N THR A 29 -7.27 14.83 -33.20
CA THR A 29 -8.15 14.40 -32.09
C THR A 29 -8.15 12.89 -31.85
N ARG A 30 -7.65 12.08 -32.78
CA ARG A 30 -7.50 10.62 -32.58
C ARG A 30 -6.25 10.28 -31.77
N GLN A 31 -5.19 11.09 -31.88
CA GLN A 31 -3.93 10.82 -31.19
C GLN A 31 -4.00 11.08 -29.68
N ARG A 32 -4.92 11.96 -29.22
CA ARG A 32 -5.15 12.20 -27.78
C ARG A 32 -5.91 11.05 -27.12
N ALA A 33 -7.00 10.60 -27.73
CA ALA A 33 -7.77 9.45 -27.24
C ALA A 33 -6.96 8.14 -27.30
N GLN A 34 -6.05 7.99 -28.28
CA GLN A 34 -5.18 6.82 -28.38
C GLN A 34 -3.96 6.89 -27.44
N ARG A 35 -3.48 8.10 -27.11
CA ARG A 35 -2.45 8.30 -26.06
C ARG A 35 -3.04 8.14 -24.65
N GLU A 36 -4.33 8.44 -24.47
CA GLU A 36 -5.04 8.24 -23.20
C GLU A 36 -5.50 6.78 -23.01
N GLN A 37 -5.80 6.05 -24.10
CA GLN A 37 -6.08 4.60 -24.04
C GLN A 37 -4.81 3.73 -23.99
N SER A 38 -3.66 4.22 -24.44
CA SER A 38 -2.37 3.53 -24.28
C SER A 38 -1.74 3.77 -22.90
N ALA A 39 -2.31 4.65 -22.08
CA ALA A 39 -1.92 4.87 -20.69
C ALA A 39 -2.85 4.13 -19.69
N SER A 40 -3.75 3.27 -20.19
CA SER A 40 -4.87 2.69 -19.44
C SER A 40 -4.86 1.15 -19.32
N ALA A 41 -3.73 0.47 -19.56
CA ALA A 41 -3.59 -0.94 -19.23
C ALA A 41 -2.10 -1.33 -19.08
N ALA A 42 -1.75 -1.84 -17.89
CA ALA A 42 -0.41 -2.09 -17.35
C ALA A 42 0.33 -0.79 -17.01
N ASP A 43 0.39 -0.38 -15.75
CA ASP A 43 1.21 -1.08 -14.76
C ASP A 43 0.61 -0.99 -13.34
N SER A 44 -0.15 -2.01 -12.95
CA SER A 44 -0.30 -2.38 -11.54
C SER A 44 1.01 -3.03 -11.07
N THR A 45 2.10 -2.27 -11.00
CA THR A 45 3.38 -2.84 -10.60
C THR A 45 3.62 -2.58 -9.12
N ILE A 46 3.42 -3.63 -8.34
CA ILE A 46 4.04 -3.92 -7.05
C ILE A 46 5.48 -3.39 -6.99
N LEU A 47 5.87 -2.58 -5.99
CA LEU A 47 7.22 -1.97 -5.92
C LEU A 47 7.99 -2.29 -4.62
N PRO A 48 8.67 -3.45 -4.52
CA PRO A 48 9.50 -3.83 -3.39
C PRO A 48 10.85 -3.12 -3.35
N LEU A 49 11.60 -3.30 -2.26
CA LEU A 49 13.06 -3.15 -2.29
C LEU A 49 13.61 -4.06 -3.42
N ARG A 50 14.03 -3.48 -4.55
CA ARG A 50 14.47 -4.26 -5.74
C ARG A 50 15.97 -4.19 -5.91
N ALA A 51 16.58 -5.34 -6.19
CA ALA A 51 17.96 -5.39 -6.63
C ALA A 51 18.13 -4.68 -7.98
N THR A 52 19.05 -3.73 -8.05
CA THR A 52 19.37 -2.92 -9.23
C THR A 52 20.81 -3.15 -9.64
N GLY A 53 21.07 -4.26 -10.32
CA GLY A 53 22.37 -4.58 -10.92
C GLY A 53 23.04 -5.84 -10.37
N PRO A 54 24.17 -6.26 -10.96
CA PRO A 54 24.94 -7.40 -10.46
C PRO A 54 25.57 -7.08 -9.08
N PRO A 55 25.82 -8.10 -8.25
CA PRO A 55 26.57 -7.93 -7.01
C PRO A 55 27.95 -7.32 -7.25
N ASP A 56 28.41 -6.45 -6.33
CA ASP A 56 29.77 -5.92 -6.35
C ASP A 56 30.81 -7.01 -6.06
N ALA A 57 32.10 -6.66 -6.12
CA ALA A 57 33.20 -7.58 -5.83
C ALA A 57 33.17 -8.19 -4.42
N LYS A 58 32.35 -7.66 -3.51
CA LYS A 58 32.13 -8.15 -2.14
C LYS A 58 30.81 -8.92 -2.00
N GLY A 59 30.07 -9.15 -3.08
CA GLY A 59 28.79 -9.83 -3.09
C GLY A 59 27.59 -8.97 -2.69
N ASN A 60 27.76 -7.65 -2.52
CA ASN A 60 26.65 -6.74 -2.21
C ASN A 60 25.95 -6.32 -3.50
N GLN A 61 24.66 -6.60 -3.59
CA GLN A 61 23.83 -6.14 -4.70
C GLN A 61 23.24 -4.75 -4.36
N PRO A 62 23.26 -3.76 -5.26
CA PRO A 62 22.61 -2.48 -5.02
C PRO A 62 21.08 -2.67 -4.96
N TYR A 63 20.38 -2.00 -4.04
CA TYR A 63 18.92 -2.01 -3.99
C TYR A 63 18.36 -0.61 -4.20
N HIS A 64 17.22 -0.51 -4.89
CA HIS A 64 16.40 0.70 -4.95
C HIS A 64 15.14 0.49 -4.10
N CYS A 65 14.84 1.48 -3.26
CA CYS A 65 13.58 1.58 -2.55
C CYS A 65 12.61 2.42 -3.39
N TRP A 66 11.45 1.86 -3.71
CA TRP A 66 10.33 2.59 -4.28
C TRP A 66 9.27 2.78 -3.19
N PRO A 67 8.82 4.02 -2.93
CA PRO A 67 7.86 4.28 -1.86
C PRO A 67 6.48 3.72 -2.20
N PHE A 68 5.67 3.49 -1.17
CA PHE A 68 4.23 3.28 -1.36
C PHE A 68 3.62 4.49 -2.06
N THR A 69 2.72 4.25 -3.01
CA THR A 69 1.96 5.37 -3.58
C THR A 69 0.94 5.85 -2.55
N THR A 70 0.61 7.14 -2.58
CA THR A 70 -0.47 7.67 -1.73
C THR A 70 -1.79 6.96 -2.01
N SER A 71 -2.05 6.59 -3.27
CA SER A 71 -3.22 5.85 -3.67
C SER A 71 -3.29 4.47 -3.00
N ASP A 72 -2.19 3.71 -2.97
CA ASP A 72 -2.14 2.41 -2.31
C ASP A 72 -2.51 2.53 -0.83
N LEU A 73 -1.87 3.47 -0.12
CA LEU A 73 -2.08 3.66 1.32
C LEU A 73 -3.53 4.02 1.66
N TYR A 74 -4.13 4.96 0.92
CA TYR A 74 -5.51 5.35 1.15
C TYR A 74 -6.53 4.30 0.68
N ASN A 75 -6.23 3.55 -0.38
CA ASN A 75 -7.06 2.44 -0.83
C ASN A 75 -7.09 1.32 0.21
N TRP A 76 -5.92 0.92 0.73
CA TRP A 76 -5.82 -0.07 1.79
C TRP A 76 -6.53 0.38 3.06
N LYS A 77 -6.39 1.66 3.45
CA LYS A 77 -7.12 2.23 4.59
C LYS A 77 -8.64 2.17 4.37
N ALA A 78 -9.13 2.54 3.18
CA ALA A 78 -10.55 2.58 2.89
C ALA A 78 -11.21 1.18 2.81
N GLN A 79 -10.45 0.17 2.41
CA GLN A 79 -10.94 -1.21 2.27
C GLN A 79 -10.98 -1.98 3.60
N ASN A 80 -10.37 -1.45 4.66
CA ASN A 80 -10.30 -2.12 5.95
C ASN A 80 -11.04 -1.33 7.03
N PRO A 81 -11.81 -2.00 7.91
CA PRO A 81 -12.32 -1.37 9.12
C PRO A 81 -11.16 -1.01 10.06
N LYS A 82 -11.47 -0.23 11.12
CA LYS A 82 -10.47 0.11 12.14
C LYS A 82 -9.90 -1.15 12.79
N PHE A 83 -8.62 -1.11 13.15
CA PHE A 83 -7.92 -2.25 13.73
C PHE A 83 -8.56 -2.71 15.04
N SER A 84 -8.97 -1.76 15.88
CA SER A 84 -9.69 -2.01 17.14
C SER A 84 -11.03 -2.72 16.97
N GLU A 85 -11.69 -2.58 15.81
CA GLU A 85 -12.98 -3.20 15.51
C GLU A 85 -12.81 -4.61 14.94
N LYS A 86 -12.01 -4.76 13.87
CA LYS A 86 -11.79 -6.03 13.18
C LYS A 86 -10.34 -6.12 12.68
N PRO A 87 -9.40 -6.57 13.53
CA PRO A 87 -7.96 -6.50 13.24
C PRO A 87 -7.49 -7.44 12.12
N ALA A 88 -8.24 -8.52 11.85
CA ALA A 88 -7.80 -9.58 10.93
C ALA A 88 -7.43 -9.08 9.52
N GLY A 89 -8.25 -8.22 8.91
CA GLY A 89 -7.99 -7.72 7.55
C GLY A 89 -6.70 -6.91 7.46
N LEU A 90 -6.43 -6.07 8.46
CA LEU A 90 -5.19 -5.29 8.54
C LEU A 90 -3.98 -6.18 8.86
N ILE A 91 -4.14 -7.27 9.62
CA ILE A 91 -3.08 -8.25 9.86
C ILE A 91 -2.69 -8.94 8.54
N ASP A 92 -3.67 -9.46 7.80
CA ASP A 92 -3.42 -10.18 6.55
C ASP A 92 -2.83 -9.25 5.48
N LEU A 93 -3.30 -8.00 5.43
CA LEU A 93 -2.74 -6.95 4.58
C LEU A 93 -1.28 -6.68 4.94
N LEU A 94 -0.96 -6.40 6.21
CA LEU A 94 0.40 -6.08 6.61
C LEU A 94 1.34 -7.28 6.41
N ASP A 95 0.90 -8.50 6.68
CA ASP A 95 1.69 -9.71 6.43
C ASP A 95 2.08 -9.79 4.94
N SER A 96 1.13 -9.54 4.05
CA SER A 96 1.35 -9.50 2.60
C SER A 96 2.26 -8.35 2.17
N VAL A 97 2.05 -7.14 2.71
CA VAL A 97 2.85 -5.95 2.37
C VAL A 97 4.29 -6.11 2.84
N LEU A 98 4.51 -6.59 4.07
CA LEU A 98 5.83 -6.82 4.63
C LEU A 98 6.60 -7.89 3.84
N PHE A 99 5.91 -8.91 3.34
CA PHE A 99 6.48 -9.97 2.51
C PHE A 99 6.83 -9.48 1.10
N ILE A 100 5.87 -8.85 0.42
CA ILE A 100 6.01 -8.46 -0.98
C ILE A 100 6.96 -7.28 -1.12
N TYR A 101 6.75 -6.22 -0.34
CA TYR A 101 7.44 -4.95 -0.54
C TYR A 101 8.75 -4.85 0.22
N GLN A 102 8.91 -5.63 1.29
CA GLN A 102 10.08 -5.55 2.18
C GLN A 102 10.40 -4.10 2.59
N PRO A 103 9.45 -3.39 3.23
CA PRO A 103 9.55 -1.96 3.53
C PRO A 103 10.73 -1.61 4.44
N THR A 104 11.36 -0.46 4.24
CA THR A 104 12.37 0.07 5.18
C THR A 104 11.72 0.49 6.51
N TRP A 105 12.53 0.98 7.47
CA TRP A 105 11.99 1.52 8.71
C TRP A 105 11.04 2.70 8.45
N ASP A 106 11.40 3.62 7.55
CA ASP A 106 10.60 4.80 7.20
C ASP A 106 9.25 4.39 6.58
N ASP A 107 9.27 3.39 5.69
CA ASP A 107 8.07 2.85 5.06
C ASP A 107 7.14 2.18 6.08
N CYS A 108 7.68 1.45 7.06
CA CYS A 108 6.90 0.89 8.17
C CYS A 108 6.25 1.98 9.02
N GLN A 109 6.94 3.09 9.28
CA GLN A 109 6.34 4.23 9.99
C GLN A 109 5.18 4.83 9.19
N GLN A 110 5.34 4.96 7.87
CA GLN A 110 4.27 5.46 7.00
C GLN A 110 3.04 4.54 7.01
N LEU A 111 3.23 3.22 6.94
CA LEU A 111 2.13 2.25 7.07
C LEU A 111 1.42 2.41 8.42
N LEU A 112 2.17 2.51 9.52
CA LEU A 112 1.60 2.69 10.86
C LEU A 112 0.77 3.98 10.94
N GLN A 113 1.33 5.09 10.47
CA GLN A 113 0.70 6.41 10.51
C GLN A 113 -0.59 6.48 9.67
N VAL A 114 -0.63 5.82 8.51
CA VAL A 114 -1.80 5.89 7.64
C VAL A 114 -2.86 4.87 8.04
N LEU A 115 -2.48 3.63 8.36
CA LEU A 115 -3.44 2.53 8.53
C LEU A 115 -4.05 2.45 9.93
N PHE A 116 -3.40 3.02 10.94
CA PHE A 116 -3.79 2.89 12.35
C PHE A 116 -4.04 4.25 12.99
N THR A 117 -4.80 4.27 14.09
CA THR A 117 -4.84 5.46 14.96
C THR A 117 -3.56 5.56 15.80
N THR A 118 -3.37 6.70 16.46
CA THR A 118 -2.24 6.89 17.39
C THR A 118 -2.26 5.86 18.51
N GLU A 119 -3.42 5.60 19.10
CA GLU A 119 -3.58 4.65 20.21
C GLU A 119 -3.33 3.20 19.77
N GLU A 120 -3.81 2.84 18.58
CA GLU A 120 -3.55 1.53 17.97
C GLU A 120 -2.05 1.37 17.70
N THR A 121 -1.40 2.40 17.14
CA THR A 121 0.04 2.42 16.87
C THR A 121 0.86 2.26 18.14
N GLU A 122 0.57 3.03 19.19
CA GLU A 122 1.26 2.93 20.48
C GLU A 122 1.13 1.52 21.07
N ARG A 123 -0.07 0.94 21.00
CA ARG A 123 -0.30 -0.44 21.47
C ARG A 123 0.52 -1.46 20.68
N ILE A 124 0.57 -1.34 19.35
CA ILE A 124 1.35 -2.21 18.47
C ILE A 124 2.85 -2.12 18.80
N LEU A 125 3.38 -0.91 18.92
CA LEU A 125 4.80 -0.66 19.21
C LEU A 125 5.18 -1.16 20.60
N ASN A 126 4.31 -0.97 21.60
CA ASN A 126 4.52 -1.48 22.95
C ASN A 126 4.54 -3.01 23.00
N GLU A 127 3.61 -3.67 22.30
CA GLU A 127 3.60 -5.13 22.21
C GLU A 127 4.82 -5.65 21.42
N ALA A 128 5.23 -4.98 20.34
CA ALA A 128 6.43 -5.35 19.58
C ALA A 128 7.69 -5.33 20.45
N ARG A 129 7.88 -4.29 21.28
CA ARG A 129 9.06 -4.17 22.16
C ARG A 129 9.15 -5.28 23.20
N LYS A 130 8.02 -5.80 23.68
CA LYS A 130 7.98 -6.95 24.61
C LYS A 130 8.42 -8.27 23.96
N LEU A 131 8.42 -8.35 22.63
CA LEU A 131 8.78 -9.55 21.88
C LEU A 131 10.26 -9.60 21.51
N VAL A 132 11.05 -8.56 21.80
CA VAL A 132 12.49 -8.59 21.53
C VAL A 132 13.14 -9.63 22.43
N SER A 133 13.83 -10.59 21.84
CA SER A 133 14.56 -11.63 22.57
C SER A 133 15.99 -11.20 22.93
N GLY A 134 16.43 -11.67 24.09
CA GLY A 134 17.78 -11.67 24.61
C GLY A 134 18.72 -12.61 23.85
N ALA A 135 20.01 -12.58 24.20
CA ALA A 135 20.99 -13.54 23.66
C ALA A 135 20.68 -15.00 24.00
N ASP A 136 19.87 -15.23 25.04
CA ASP A 136 19.36 -16.52 25.49
C ASP A 136 18.05 -16.94 24.80
N GLY A 137 17.51 -16.11 23.91
CA GLY A 137 16.26 -16.35 23.17
C GLY A 137 14.99 -15.98 23.94
N ASN A 138 15.07 -15.66 25.23
CA ASN A 138 13.92 -15.25 26.04
C ASN A 138 13.60 -13.76 25.85
N PRO A 139 12.36 -13.30 26.09
CA PRO A 139 12.05 -11.87 26.10
C PRO A 139 13.00 -11.09 27.01
N THR A 140 13.62 -10.03 26.49
CA THR A 140 14.59 -9.22 27.23
C THR A 140 13.95 -7.96 27.81
N THR A 141 14.47 -7.52 28.96
CA THR A 141 14.18 -6.20 29.54
C THR A 141 15.35 -5.22 29.31
N ASP A 142 16.43 -5.66 28.64
CA ASP A 142 17.56 -4.79 28.31
C ASP A 142 17.15 -3.76 27.26
N GLN A 143 17.09 -2.50 27.70
CA GLN A 143 16.67 -1.38 26.88
C GLN A 143 17.60 -1.14 25.68
N ALA A 144 18.91 -1.35 25.84
CA ALA A 144 19.86 -1.16 24.75
C ALA A 144 19.63 -2.18 23.63
N GLN A 145 19.35 -3.43 24.02
CA GLN A 145 19.03 -4.50 23.07
C GLN A 145 17.68 -4.29 22.38
N ILE A 146 16.67 -3.84 23.13
CA ILE A 146 15.36 -3.48 22.58
C ILE A 146 15.51 -2.38 21.53
N ASP A 147 16.23 -1.29 21.85
CA ASP A 147 16.38 -0.17 20.91
C ASP A 147 17.27 -0.52 19.70
N ALA A 148 18.22 -1.43 19.88
CA ALA A 148 19.05 -1.94 18.78
C ALA A 148 18.25 -2.81 17.78
N SER A 149 17.24 -3.55 18.26
CA SER A 149 16.44 -4.50 17.47
C SER A 149 15.13 -3.90 16.95
N PHE A 150 14.46 -3.10 17.78
CA PHE A 150 13.17 -2.47 17.50
C PHE A 150 13.18 -0.99 17.92
N SER A 151 13.87 -0.18 17.11
CA SER A 151 14.02 1.25 17.37
C SER A 151 12.73 2.04 17.08
N LEU A 152 12.39 2.93 18.00
CA LEU A 152 11.31 3.92 17.83
C LEU A 152 11.78 5.21 17.14
N THR A 153 13.08 5.37 16.94
CA THR A 153 13.68 6.50 16.22
C THR A 153 14.36 6.01 14.96
N ARG A 154 14.57 6.91 13.99
CA ARG A 154 15.11 6.54 12.68
C ARG A 154 16.50 5.91 12.82
N PRO A 155 16.67 4.61 12.54
CA PRO A 155 17.95 3.95 12.66
C PRO A 155 18.82 4.22 11.42
N LYS A 156 20.14 4.14 11.58
CA LYS A 156 21.11 4.24 10.47
C LYS A 156 21.36 2.88 9.80
N TRP A 157 20.30 2.10 9.59
CA TRP A 157 20.43 0.77 8.97
C TRP A 157 20.55 0.92 7.46
N ASP A 158 21.68 0.49 6.91
CA ASP A 158 21.91 0.49 5.46
C ASP A 158 21.37 -0.80 4.83
N PHE A 159 20.25 -0.69 4.11
CA PHE A 159 19.60 -1.81 3.43
C PHE A 159 20.45 -2.44 2.31
N ASN A 160 21.56 -1.83 1.89
CA ASN A 160 22.50 -2.41 0.94
C ASN A 160 23.50 -3.37 1.60
N THR A 161 23.64 -3.30 2.93
CA THR A 161 24.53 -4.19 3.70
C THR A 161 23.80 -5.43 4.20
N ALA A 162 24.52 -6.53 4.37
CA ALA A 162 23.96 -7.75 4.97
C ALA A 162 23.43 -7.49 6.39
N GLU A 163 24.16 -6.70 7.19
CA GLU A 163 23.74 -6.34 8.55
C GLU A 163 22.45 -5.51 8.54
N GLY A 164 22.36 -4.46 7.74
CA GLY A 164 21.16 -3.63 7.68
C GLY A 164 19.94 -4.38 7.14
N LYS A 165 20.14 -5.33 6.20
CA LYS A 165 19.07 -6.23 5.75
C LYS A 165 18.55 -7.12 6.88
N GLU A 166 19.43 -7.72 7.67
CA GLU A 166 19.00 -8.57 8.79
C GLU A 166 18.29 -7.74 9.86
N ARG A 167 18.81 -6.55 10.19
CA ARG A 167 18.13 -5.65 11.14
C ARG A 167 16.73 -5.26 10.66
N LEU A 168 16.56 -4.96 9.37
CA LEU A 168 15.24 -4.69 8.80
C LEU A 168 14.32 -5.93 8.82
N ARG A 169 14.87 -7.12 8.57
CA ARG A 169 14.11 -8.38 8.66
C ARG A 169 13.58 -8.60 10.07
N VAL A 170 14.46 -8.49 11.07
CA VAL A 170 14.10 -8.58 12.49
C VAL A 170 13.06 -7.53 12.85
N TYR A 171 13.25 -6.27 12.44
CA TYR A 171 12.31 -5.19 12.70
C TYR A 171 10.90 -5.51 12.18
N ARG A 172 10.77 -5.97 10.92
CA ARG A 172 9.48 -6.34 10.31
C ARG A 172 8.82 -7.51 11.02
N GLN A 173 9.60 -8.53 11.39
CA GLN A 173 9.08 -9.69 12.13
C GLN A 173 8.56 -9.29 13.51
N THR A 174 9.31 -8.47 14.23
CA THR A 174 8.93 -7.96 15.54
C THR A 174 7.70 -7.03 15.44
N LEU A 175 7.62 -6.18 14.41
CA LEU A 175 6.45 -5.35 14.12
C LEU A 175 5.20 -6.21 13.90
N MET A 176 5.32 -7.25 13.07
CA MET A 176 4.23 -8.19 12.81
C MET A 176 3.80 -8.94 14.07
N GLY A 177 4.77 -9.35 14.90
CA GLY A 177 4.51 -9.93 16.22
C GLY A 177 3.71 -8.97 17.11
N GLY A 178 4.14 -7.71 17.20
CA GLY A 178 3.47 -6.67 17.98
C GLY A 178 2.04 -6.41 17.50
N LEU A 179 1.82 -6.39 16.18
CA LEU A 179 0.48 -6.25 15.61
C LEU A 179 -0.43 -7.43 16.01
N ARG A 180 0.07 -8.67 15.91
CA ARG A 180 -0.68 -9.86 16.30
C ARG A 180 -0.98 -9.89 17.81
N MET A 181 -0.06 -9.41 18.64
CA MET A 181 -0.24 -9.32 20.09
C MET A 181 -1.23 -8.19 20.47
N ALA A 182 -1.14 -7.03 19.82
CA ALA A 182 -2.06 -5.91 20.04
C ALA A 182 -3.50 -6.25 19.63
N ALA A 183 -3.70 -7.14 18.66
CA ALA A 183 -5.02 -7.62 18.27
C ALA A 183 -5.69 -8.53 19.31
N ARG A 184 -4.92 -9.10 20.25
CA ARG A 184 -5.48 -9.99 21.29
C ARG A 184 -6.36 -9.18 22.24
N LYS A 185 -7.57 -9.66 22.50
CA LYS A 185 -8.42 -9.10 23.57
C LYS A 185 -7.76 -9.44 24.92
N PRO A 186 -7.77 -8.52 25.91
CA PRO A 186 -7.37 -8.88 27.27
C PRO A 186 -8.17 -10.09 27.71
N THR A 187 -7.49 -11.12 28.21
CA THR A 187 -8.17 -12.28 28.82
C THR A 187 -8.98 -11.76 29.99
N ASN A 188 -10.31 -11.73 29.86
CA ASN A 188 -11.19 -11.34 30.94
C ASN A 188 -11.21 -12.48 31.97
N LEU A 189 -10.37 -12.37 33.01
CA LEU A 189 -10.26 -13.35 34.09
C LEU A 189 -11.50 -13.38 35.01
N ALA A 190 -12.42 -12.41 34.90
CA ALA A 190 -13.65 -12.39 35.71
C ALA A 190 -14.70 -13.44 35.27
N LYS A 191 -14.44 -14.20 34.20
CA LYS A 191 -15.29 -15.32 33.75
C LYS A 191 -14.83 -16.70 34.23
N VAL A 192 -13.69 -16.81 34.93
CA VAL A 192 -13.15 -18.07 35.47
C VAL A 192 -13.45 -18.13 36.98
N GLY A 193 -14.72 -18.21 37.33
CA GLY A 193 -15.15 -18.17 38.74
C GLY A 193 -16.56 -18.70 38.99
N ASN A 194 -17.11 -19.54 38.11
CA ASN A 194 -18.31 -20.32 38.40
C ASN A 194 -18.12 -21.73 37.81
N VAL A 195 -17.57 -22.61 38.64
CA VAL A 195 -17.74 -24.07 38.58
C VAL A 195 -18.15 -24.50 39.98
#